data_AF-A0A8I6YBQ1-F1
#
_entry.id   AF-A0A8I6YBQ1-F1
#
_cell.length_a   1.000
_cell.length_b   1.000
_cell.length_c   1.000
_cell.angle_alpha   90.00
_cell.angle_beta   90.00
_cell.angle_gamma   90.00
#
_symmetry.space_group_name_H-M   'P 1'
#
loop_
_entity.id
_entity.type
_entity.pdbx_description
1 polymer ?
#
loop_
_entity_poly.entity_id
_entity_poly.type
_entity_poly.pdbx_seq_one_letter_code
_entity_poly.pdbx_strand_id
1 'polypeptide(L)'
;MVVLIPKVKSPKRIKDLRPINLCNVMYKLVSKVIANRLKVILQDVISENQSAVIPCRLITDNVLIAYEVSHYLMNKRNGKYGVAAVKADMSKAYDMVEWSFLEAMLGKMGFSRRWVELVMKCVTTVRYQIKVNGTLTHQFCPSRGLRQGDPISPYLFVICAEGLSALLRDAEEKGLLHGVKIFPRAPCVSHLLFADDSMLLIRAEQQEASTLHDIVQLYEACSGQCVNTENLPLCLAPIHAIMKEH
;
A
#
# COMPACT_ATOMS: atom_id res chain seq x y z
N MET A 1 -18.80 -10.34 -12.97
CA MET A 1 -18.07 -11.13 -14.00
C MET A 1 -16.63 -10.64 -14.03
N VAL A 2 -15.67 -11.54 -14.06
CA VAL A 2 -14.24 -11.25 -14.19
C VAL A 2 -13.81 -11.59 -15.60
N VAL A 3 -13.21 -10.62 -16.29
CA VAL A 3 -12.61 -10.81 -17.61
C VAL A 3 -11.11 -10.68 -17.47
N LEU A 4 -10.36 -11.63 -18.02
CA LEU A 4 -8.90 -11.61 -17.99
C LEU A 4 -8.40 -10.88 -19.25
N ILE A 5 -7.72 -9.75 -19.06
CA ILE A 5 -7.09 -8.99 -20.16
C ILE A 5 -5.59 -9.29 -20.19
N PRO A 6 -5.01 -9.64 -21.35
CA PRO A 6 -3.57 -9.83 -21.48
C PRO A 6 -2.77 -8.58 -21.10
N LYS A 7 -1.76 -8.73 -20.23
CA LYS A 7 -0.74 -7.69 -19.97
C LYS A 7 0.37 -7.69 -21.03
N VAL A 8 0.56 -8.81 -21.73
CA VAL A 8 1.62 -9.03 -22.72
C VAL A 8 1.04 -9.68 -23.99
N LYS A 9 1.75 -9.58 -25.12
CA LYS A 9 1.29 -10.08 -26.44
C LYS A 9 0.89 -11.56 -26.45
N SER A 10 1.61 -12.40 -25.70
CA SER A 10 1.36 -13.85 -25.66
C SER A 10 1.38 -14.36 -24.21
N PRO A 11 0.27 -14.21 -23.46
CA PRO A 11 0.21 -14.61 -22.06
C PRO A 11 0.30 -16.13 -21.92
N LYS A 12 1.23 -16.63 -21.11
CA LYS A 12 1.40 -18.08 -20.85
C LYS A 12 1.01 -18.46 -19.42
N ARG A 13 0.97 -17.49 -18.51
CA ARG A 13 0.68 -17.69 -17.08
C ARG A 13 -0.43 -16.75 -16.63
N ILE A 14 -1.17 -17.12 -15.58
CA ILE A 14 -2.25 -16.28 -15.01
C ILE A 14 -1.73 -14.89 -14.61
N LYS A 15 -0.50 -14.77 -14.11
CA LYS A 15 0.12 -13.48 -13.76
C LYS A 15 0.34 -12.53 -14.94
N ASP A 16 0.40 -13.08 -16.15
CA ASP A 16 0.52 -12.33 -17.40
C ASP A 16 -0.87 -11.77 -17.85
N LEU A 17 -1.93 -12.05 -17.09
CA LEU A 17 -3.28 -11.55 -17.29
C LEU A 17 -3.64 -10.57 -16.16
N ARG A 18 -4.45 -9.56 -16.48
CA ARG A 18 -5.04 -8.62 -15.52
C ARG A 18 -6.54 -8.93 -15.38
N PRO A 19 -7.03 -9.27 -14.19
CA PRO A 19 -8.46 -9.44 -13.98
C PRO A 19 -9.16 -8.08 -13.96
N ILE A 20 -10.20 -7.94 -14.79
CA ILE A 20 -11.10 -6.78 -14.77
C ILE A 20 -12.47 -7.22 -14.27
N ASN A 21 -12.92 -6.58 -13.20
CA ASN A 21 -14.23 -6.84 -12.62
C ASN A 21 -15.29 -5.98 -13.29
N LEU A 22 -16.13 -6.61 -14.11
CA LEU A 22 -17.33 -6.01 -14.66
C LEU A 22 -18.45 -6.08 -13.62
N CYS A 23 -18.78 -4.91 -13.08
CA CYS A 23 -19.83 -4.71 -12.09
C CYS A 23 -21.09 -4.10 -12.73
N ASN A 24 -22.26 -4.36 -12.12
CA ASN A 24 -23.53 -3.74 -12.49
C ASN A 24 -23.42 -2.20 -12.40
N VAL A 25 -23.97 -1.48 -13.39
CA VAL A 25 -23.99 -0.01 -13.43
C VAL A 25 -24.59 0.59 -12.16
N MET A 26 -25.68 0.01 -11.64
CA MET A 26 -26.31 0.48 -10.39
C MET A 26 -25.34 0.38 -9.20
N TYR A 27 -24.61 -0.72 -9.10
CA TYR A 27 -23.58 -0.89 -8.09
C TYR A 27 -22.46 0.14 -8.26
N LYS A 28 -21.99 0.37 -9.50
CA LYS A 28 -20.94 1.35 -9.77
C LYS A 28 -21.35 2.76 -9.34
N LEU A 29 -22.62 3.12 -9.53
CA LEU A 29 -23.17 4.40 -9.07
C LEU A 29 -23.09 4.51 -7.54
N VAL A 30 -23.57 3.49 -6.82
CA VAL A 30 -23.53 3.46 -5.35
C VAL A 30 -22.09 3.54 -4.84
N SER A 31 -21.20 2.70 -5.36
CA SER A 31 -19.77 2.71 -5.01
C SER A 31 -19.13 4.06 -5.29
N LYS A 32 -19.46 4.70 -6.43
CA LYS A 32 -18.94 6.03 -6.77
C LYS A 32 -19.42 7.10 -5.80
N VAL A 33 -20.69 7.06 -5.36
CA VAL A 33 -21.21 7.99 -4.35
C VAL A 33 -20.48 7.84 -3.02
N ILE A 34 -20.27 6.60 -2.57
CA ILE A 34 -19.53 6.32 -1.32
C ILE A 34 -18.08 6.79 -1.46
N ALA A 35 -17.42 6.46 -2.57
CA ALA A 35 -16.06 6.86 -2.87
C ALA A 35 -15.90 8.39 -2.89
N ASN A 36 -16.85 9.12 -3.49
CA ASN A 36 -16.81 10.58 -3.53
C ASN A 36 -16.99 11.21 -2.14
N ARG A 37 -17.78 10.60 -1.25
CA ARG A 37 -17.90 11.06 0.14
C ARG A 37 -16.64 10.76 0.95
N LEU A 38 -16.10 9.55 0.83
CA LEU A 38 -14.86 9.15 1.47
C LEU A 38 -13.70 10.06 1.04
N LYS A 39 -13.64 10.38 -0.26
CA LYS A 39 -12.64 11.26 -0.87
C LYS A 39 -12.46 12.59 -0.12
N VAL A 40 -13.54 13.18 0.40
CA VAL A 40 -13.50 14.50 1.06
C VAL A 40 -12.75 14.46 2.39
N ILE A 41 -12.80 13.34 3.11
CA ILE A 41 -12.24 13.20 4.46
C ILE A 41 -10.89 12.48 4.48
N LEU A 42 -10.46 11.90 3.35
CA LEU A 42 -9.21 11.12 3.29
C LEU A 42 -7.97 11.92 3.69
N GLN A 43 -7.95 13.22 3.41
CA GLN A 43 -6.84 14.09 3.79
C GLN A 43 -6.67 14.21 5.32
N ASP A 44 -7.77 14.08 6.08
CA ASP A 44 -7.79 14.23 7.54
C ASP A 44 -7.47 12.92 8.26
N VAL A 45 -7.69 11.78 7.60
CA VAL A 45 -7.55 10.44 8.22
C VAL A 45 -6.32 9.67 7.77
N ILE A 46 -5.67 10.07 6.67
CA ILE A 46 -4.46 9.41 6.16
C ILE A 46 -3.22 10.24 6.45
N SER A 47 -2.15 9.60 6.93
CA SER A 47 -0.86 10.23 7.21
C SER A 47 -0.25 10.93 5.99
N GLU A 48 0.45 12.05 6.19
CA GLU A 48 1.09 12.83 5.12
C GLU A 48 2.13 12.03 4.31
N ASN A 49 2.71 11.00 4.92
CA ASN A 49 3.71 10.11 4.32
C ASN A 49 3.14 9.24 3.18
N GLN A 50 1.83 9.28 2.95
CA GLN A 50 1.14 8.57 1.88
C GLN A 50 0.60 9.55 0.84
N SER A 51 1.12 9.50 -0.40
CA SER A 51 0.77 10.49 -1.44
C SER A 51 -0.01 9.95 -2.62
N ALA A 52 -0.38 8.67 -2.60
CA ALA A 52 -1.20 8.12 -3.66
C ALA A 52 -2.69 8.28 -3.37
N VAL A 53 -3.44 8.70 -4.40
CA VAL A 53 -4.92 8.63 -4.46
C VAL A 53 -5.66 9.62 -3.54
N ILE A 54 -4.95 10.46 -2.78
CA ILE A 54 -5.55 11.46 -1.89
C ILE A 54 -5.69 12.81 -2.64
N PRO A 55 -6.87 13.44 -2.64
CA PRO A 55 -7.06 14.74 -3.28
C PRO A 55 -6.23 15.82 -2.57
N CYS A 56 -5.82 16.86 -3.31
CA CYS A 56 -5.05 17.98 -2.78
C CYS A 56 -3.62 17.67 -2.29
N ARG A 57 -3.16 16.42 -2.40
CA ARG A 57 -1.72 16.09 -2.30
C ARG A 57 -1.11 16.06 -3.68
N LEU A 58 -0.10 16.89 -3.91
CA LEU A 58 0.65 16.83 -5.15
C LEU A 58 1.57 15.62 -5.09
N ILE A 59 1.40 14.68 -6.02
CA ILE A 59 2.30 13.53 -6.18
C ILE A 59 3.76 13.99 -6.30
N THR A 60 3.97 15.21 -6.84
CA THR A 60 5.29 15.83 -6.95
C THR A 60 5.99 15.99 -5.60
N ASP A 61 5.27 16.23 -4.50
CA ASP A 61 5.90 16.50 -3.20
C ASP A 61 6.60 15.26 -2.66
N ASN A 62 5.93 14.09 -2.66
CA ASN A 62 6.61 12.85 -2.28
C ASN A 62 7.67 12.42 -3.28
N VAL A 63 7.49 12.72 -4.57
CA VAL A 63 8.54 12.45 -5.57
C VAL A 63 9.78 13.30 -5.32
N LEU A 64 9.61 14.58 -4.96
CA LEU A 64 10.71 15.47 -4.58
C LEU A 64 11.38 14.99 -3.29
N ILE A 65 10.61 14.65 -2.26
CA ILE A 65 11.18 14.09 -1.02
C ILE A 65 11.93 12.78 -1.32
N ALA A 66 11.36 11.88 -2.12
CA ALA A 66 12.03 10.64 -2.51
C ALA A 66 13.32 10.90 -3.31
N TYR A 67 13.32 11.90 -4.19
CA TYR A 67 14.51 12.33 -4.92
C TYR A 67 15.58 12.90 -3.99
N GLU A 68 15.21 13.79 -3.07
CA GLU A 68 16.12 14.38 -2.08
C GLU A 68 16.69 13.32 -1.14
N VAL A 69 15.86 12.39 -0.64
CA VAL A 69 16.30 11.25 0.16
C VAL A 69 17.28 10.40 -0.64
N SER A 70 16.96 10.05 -1.89
CA SER A 70 17.84 9.23 -2.73
C SER A 70 19.18 9.91 -2.98
N HIS A 71 19.14 11.21 -3.32
CA HIS A 71 20.33 12.02 -3.51
C HIS A 71 21.16 12.14 -2.23
N TYR A 72 20.51 12.34 -1.08
CA TYR A 72 21.16 12.36 0.22
C TYR A 72 21.85 11.04 0.53
N LEU A 73 21.16 9.91 0.33
CA LEU A 73 21.72 8.58 0.53
C LEU A 73 22.97 8.43 -0.35
N MET A 74 22.86 8.63 -1.66
CA MET A 74 23.96 8.46 -2.62
C MET A 74 25.21 9.28 -2.29
N ASN A 75 25.03 10.46 -1.69
CA ASN A 75 26.12 11.39 -1.39
C ASN A 75 26.60 11.34 0.06
N LYS A 76 25.96 10.57 0.94
CA LYS A 76 26.36 10.47 2.34
C LYS A 76 27.67 9.69 2.46
N ARG A 77 28.77 10.40 2.73
CA ARG A 77 30.10 9.81 2.96
C ARG A 77 30.46 9.67 4.44
N ASN A 78 29.90 10.52 5.31
CA ASN A 78 30.28 10.67 6.71
C ASN A 78 29.06 10.70 7.65
N GLY A 79 29.26 10.35 8.92
CA GLY A 79 28.25 10.39 9.97
C GLY A 79 28.39 9.23 10.95
N LYS A 80 27.80 9.37 12.15
CA LYS A 80 27.86 8.31 13.19
C LYS A 80 27.16 7.02 12.75
N TYR A 81 26.09 7.14 11.97
CA TYR A 81 25.24 6.04 11.55
C TYR A 81 25.13 6.00 10.03
N GLY A 82 25.16 4.79 9.46
CA GLY A 82 24.72 4.54 8.10
C GLY A 82 23.20 4.65 8.00
N VAL A 83 22.69 4.70 6.77
CA VAL A 83 21.25 4.81 6.46
C VAL A 83 20.94 3.88 5.30
N ALA A 84 19.74 3.29 5.32
CA ALA A 84 19.27 2.37 4.31
C ALA A 84 17.87 2.75 3.84
N ALA A 85 17.62 2.53 2.54
CA ALA A 85 16.29 2.60 1.95
C ALA A 85 15.91 1.19 1.48
N VAL A 86 14.76 0.72 1.93
CA VAL A 86 14.18 -0.57 1.53
C VAL A 86 13.00 -0.28 0.63
N LYS A 87 13.07 -0.76 -0.61
CA LYS A 87 11.92 -0.73 -1.52
C LYS A 87 10.97 -1.87 -1.14
N ALA A 88 9.71 -1.51 -0.94
CA ALA A 88 8.61 -2.41 -0.64
C ALA A 88 7.59 -2.34 -1.78
N ASP A 89 7.25 -3.48 -2.37
CA ASP A 89 6.22 -3.59 -3.42
C ASP A 89 4.94 -4.20 -2.82
N MET A 90 3.86 -3.39 -2.85
CA MET A 90 2.51 -3.73 -2.39
C MET A 90 1.56 -4.04 -3.56
N SER A 91 2.03 -4.08 -4.81
CA SER A 91 1.17 -4.20 -6.01
C SER A 91 0.29 -5.46 -6.07
N LYS A 92 0.63 -6.53 -5.34
CA LYS A 92 -0.19 -7.75 -5.22
C LYS A 92 -1.18 -7.73 -4.05
N ALA A 93 -1.19 -6.66 -3.27
CA ALA A 93 -1.94 -6.62 -2.02
C ALA A 93 -3.45 -6.42 -2.21
N TYR A 94 -3.89 -5.85 -3.35
CA TYR A 94 -5.33 -5.63 -3.61
C TYR A 94 -6.15 -6.92 -3.50
N ASP A 95 -5.65 -8.04 -4.03
CA ASP A 95 -6.37 -9.32 -4.04
C ASP A 95 -6.28 -10.08 -2.70
N MET A 96 -5.44 -9.59 -1.77
CA MET A 96 -5.12 -10.28 -0.53
C MET A 96 -5.61 -9.55 0.74
N VAL A 97 -6.16 -8.34 0.62
CA VAL A 97 -6.68 -7.57 1.77
C VAL A 97 -7.70 -8.38 2.56
N GLU A 98 -7.39 -8.66 3.82
CA GLU A 98 -8.31 -9.31 4.75
C GLU A 98 -9.44 -8.34 5.16
N TRP A 99 -10.68 -8.76 4.95
CA TRP A 99 -11.85 -7.90 5.15
C TRP A 99 -12.08 -7.52 6.62
N SER A 100 -11.78 -8.43 7.54
CA SER A 100 -11.85 -8.18 8.99
C SER A 100 -10.88 -7.08 9.42
N PHE A 101 -9.68 -7.06 8.83
CA PHE A 101 -8.70 -6.01 9.08
C PHE A 101 -9.18 -4.64 8.58
N LEU A 102 -9.70 -4.59 7.34
CA LEU A 102 -10.27 -3.36 6.79
C LEU A 102 -11.41 -2.82 7.67
N GLU A 103 -12.33 -3.69 8.11
CA GLU A 103 -13.43 -3.31 9.00
C GLU A 103 -12.92 -2.76 10.34
N ALA A 104 -11.94 -3.43 10.93
CA ALA A 104 -11.30 -2.99 12.18
C ALA A 104 -10.60 -1.62 12.02
N MET A 105 -9.90 -1.40 10.90
CA MET A 105 -9.26 -0.13 10.58
C MET A 105 -10.29 1.00 10.47
N LEU A 106 -11.36 0.80 9.70
CA LEU A 106 -12.44 1.78 9.59
C LEU A 106 -13.06 2.10 10.96
N GLY A 107 -13.30 1.09 11.79
CA GLY A 107 -13.78 1.29 13.16
C GLY A 107 -12.79 2.08 14.03
N LYS A 108 -11.50 1.75 13.97
CA LYS A 108 -10.45 2.41 14.75
C LYS A 108 -10.22 3.86 14.34
N MET A 109 -10.40 4.19 13.07
CA MET A 109 -10.35 5.55 12.54
C MET A 109 -11.59 6.40 12.90
N GLY A 110 -12.56 5.84 13.62
CA GLY A 110 -13.72 6.58 14.12
C GLY A 110 -14.89 6.71 13.13
N PHE A 111 -14.89 5.94 12.04
CA PHE A 111 -16.04 5.92 11.13
C PHE A 111 -17.27 5.37 11.86
N SER A 112 -18.43 6.02 11.67
CA SER A 112 -19.67 5.55 12.26
C SER A 112 -19.99 4.12 11.82
N ARG A 113 -20.49 3.29 12.74
CA ARG A 113 -20.82 1.88 12.46
C ARG A 113 -21.69 1.70 11.21
N ARG A 114 -22.70 2.54 11.03
CA ARG A 114 -23.57 2.51 9.84
C ARG A 114 -22.81 2.75 8.53
N TRP A 115 -21.79 3.61 8.56
CA TRP A 115 -20.92 3.84 7.42
C TRP A 115 -20.03 2.64 7.14
N VAL A 116 -19.42 2.07 8.18
CA VAL A 116 -18.60 0.85 8.07
C VAL A 116 -19.42 -0.29 7.47
N GLU A 117 -20.62 -0.54 7.98
CA GLU A 117 -21.53 -1.56 7.44
C GLU A 117 -21.89 -1.32 5.97
N LEU A 118 -22.07 -0.06 5.55
CA LEU A 118 -22.34 0.29 4.16
C LEU A 118 -21.15 -0.03 3.26
N VAL A 119 -19.94 0.38 3.67
CA VAL A 119 -18.69 0.11 2.95
C VAL A 119 -18.44 -1.41 2.88
N MET A 120 -18.58 -2.11 4.00
CA MET A 120 -18.37 -3.56 4.07
C MET A 120 -19.41 -4.33 3.27
N LYS A 121 -20.65 -3.86 3.14
CA LYS A 121 -21.61 -4.45 2.19
C LYS A 121 -21.10 -4.35 0.75
N CYS A 122 -20.53 -3.22 0.35
CA CYS A 122 -19.93 -3.13 -0.98
C CYS A 122 -18.81 -4.16 -1.15
N VAL A 123 -17.95 -4.33 -0.15
CA VAL A 123 -16.75 -5.21 -0.20
C VAL A 123 -17.10 -6.70 -0.12
N THR A 124 -18.08 -7.09 0.70
CA THR A 124 -18.31 -8.50 1.07
C THR A 124 -19.35 -9.21 0.19
N THR A 125 -20.30 -8.47 -0.40
CA THR A 125 -21.41 -9.09 -1.17
C THR A 125 -21.04 -9.39 -2.62
N VAL A 126 -19.76 -9.33 -2.97
CA VAL A 126 -19.30 -9.56 -4.34
C VAL A 126 -19.45 -11.03 -4.69
N ARG A 127 -19.88 -11.31 -5.91
CA ARG A 127 -19.83 -12.65 -6.49
C ARG A 127 -19.08 -12.61 -7.80
N TYR A 128 -18.14 -13.54 -7.97
CA TYR A 128 -17.32 -13.65 -9.15
C TYR A 128 -17.73 -14.85 -10.00
N GLN A 129 -17.59 -14.67 -11.31
CA GLN A 129 -17.63 -15.70 -12.33
C GLN A 129 -16.54 -15.32 -13.31
N ILE A 130 -15.64 -16.24 -13.62
CA ILE A 130 -14.54 -15.99 -14.54
C ILE A 130 -14.99 -16.39 -15.93
N LYS A 131 -14.72 -15.53 -16.92
CA LYS A 131 -14.95 -15.88 -18.33
C LYS A 131 -13.68 -16.52 -18.90
N VAL A 132 -13.75 -17.80 -19.27
CA VAL A 132 -12.65 -18.56 -19.87
C VAL A 132 -13.09 -19.06 -21.23
N ASN A 133 -12.35 -18.74 -22.30
CA ASN A 133 -12.65 -19.19 -23.67
C ASN A 133 -14.10 -18.96 -24.14
N GLY A 134 -14.73 -17.86 -23.71
CA GLY A 134 -16.09 -17.52 -24.08
C GLY A 134 -17.17 -18.04 -23.13
N THR A 135 -16.87 -19.03 -22.28
CA THR A 135 -17.81 -19.61 -21.31
C THR A 135 -17.57 -19.06 -19.90
N LEU A 136 -18.62 -19.06 -19.07
CA LEU A 136 -18.54 -18.63 -17.66
C LEU A 136 -18.31 -19.83 -16.75
N THR A 137 -17.43 -19.67 -15.76
CA THR A 137 -17.24 -20.65 -14.69
C THR A 137 -18.40 -20.64 -13.71
N HIS A 138 -18.41 -21.62 -12.79
CA HIS A 138 -19.27 -21.55 -11.62
C HIS A 138 -19.05 -20.25 -10.83
N GLN A 139 -20.12 -19.77 -10.20
CA GLN A 139 -20.05 -18.59 -9.35
C GLN A 139 -19.34 -18.93 -8.04
N PHE A 140 -18.47 -18.05 -7.58
CA PHE A 140 -17.85 -18.15 -6.26
C PHE A 140 -17.89 -16.81 -5.54
N CYS A 141 -17.85 -16.87 -4.21
CA CYS A 141 -17.77 -15.69 -3.36
C CYS A 141 -16.34 -15.58 -2.83
N PRO A 142 -15.66 -14.44 -3.00
CA PRO A 142 -14.37 -14.21 -2.36
C PRO A 142 -14.55 -14.11 -0.85
N SER A 143 -13.50 -14.41 -0.09
CA SER A 143 -13.43 -14.17 1.36
C SER A 143 -12.52 -12.98 1.72
N ARG A 144 -11.77 -12.48 0.74
CA ARG A 144 -10.79 -11.39 0.88
C ARG A 144 -10.58 -10.67 -0.45
N GLY A 145 -9.83 -9.57 -0.38
CA GLY A 145 -9.42 -8.76 -1.52
C GLY A 145 -10.44 -7.68 -1.91
N LEU A 146 -9.97 -6.70 -2.66
CA LEU A 146 -10.74 -5.55 -3.15
C LEU A 146 -10.95 -5.66 -4.66
N ARG A 147 -12.10 -5.20 -5.16
CA ARG A 147 -12.39 -5.25 -6.60
C ARG A 147 -11.49 -4.28 -7.36
N GLN A 148 -10.67 -4.80 -8.27
CA GLN A 148 -9.97 -3.95 -9.23
C GLN A 148 -10.96 -3.26 -10.19
N GLY A 149 -10.82 -1.94 -10.36
CA GLY A 149 -11.70 -1.11 -11.21
C GLY A 149 -12.99 -0.61 -10.54
N ASP A 150 -13.18 -0.92 -9.26
CA ASP A 150 -14.28 -0.39 -8.45
C ASP A 150 -13.91 0.99 -7.87
N PRO A 151 -14.73 2.05 -8.01
CA PRO A 151 -14.37 3.40 -7.57
C PRO A 151 -13.94 3.56 -6.11
N ILE A 152 -14.45 2.72 -5.20
CA ILE A 152 -14.13 2.79 -3.77
C ILE A 152 -12.82 2.07 -3.42
N SER A 153 -12.43 1.04 -4.17
CA SER A 153 -11.31 0.14 -3.82
C SER A 153 -9.97 0.86 -3.61
N PRO A 154 -9.56 1.83 -4.44
CA PRO A 154 -8.29 2.54 -4.23
C PRO A 154 -8.21 3.25 -2.88
N TYR A 155 -9.33 3.78 -2.38
CA TYR A 155 -9.40 4.48 -1.10
C TYR A 155 -9.36 3.51 0.09
N LEU A 156 -10.03 2.36 -0.04
CA LEU A 156 -9.98 1.31 0.99
C LEU A 156 -8.59 0.68 1.08
N PHE A 157 -7.90 0.57 -0.05
CA PHE A 157 -6.51 0.13 -0.09
C PHE A 157 -5.59 1.07 0.68
N VAL A 158 -5.74 2.38 0.45
CA VAL A 158 -5.01 3.43 1.17
C VAL A 158 -5.26 3.35 2.68
N ILE A 159 -6.52 3.15 3.10
CA ILE A 159 -6.88 2.96 4.51
C ILE A 159 -6.21 1.73 5.13
N CYS A 160 -6.07 0.63 4.38
CA CYS A 160 -5.35 -0.54 4.88
C CYS A 160 -3.86 -0.23 5.09
N ALA A 161 -3.23 0.42 4.09
CA ALA A 161 -1.82 0.79 4.13
C ALA A 161 -1.48 1.78 5.27
N GLU A 162 -2.44 2.62 5.69
CA GLU A 162 -2.28 3.48 6.87
C GLU A 162 -1.99 2.67 8.15
N GLY A 163 -2.41 1.40 8.22
CA GLY A 163 -2.05 0.49 9.29
C GLY A 163 -0.53 0.27 9.40
N LEU A 164 0.16 0.15 8.26
CA LEU A 164 1.63 0.06 8.24
C LEU A 164 2.26 1.38 8.70
N SER A 165 1.76 2.53 8.21
CA SER A 165 2.21 3.85 8.65
C SER A 165 2.04 4.05 10.16
N ALA A 166 0.94 3.55 10.74
CA ALA A 166 0.69 3.59 12.17
C ALA A 166 1.68 2.75 12.97
N LEU A 167 1.99 1.52 12.52
CA LEU A 167 2.99 0.67 13.17
C LEU A 167 4.40 1.28 13.10
N LEU A 168 4.78 1.86 11.96
CA LEU A 168 6.07 2.52 11.80
C LEU A 168 6.19 3.74 12.71
N ARG A 169 5.15 4.58 12.81
CA ARG A 169 5.13 5.73 13.73
C ARG A 169 5.22 5.31 15.18
N ASP A 170 4.49 4.28 15.60
CA ASP A 170 4.57 3.75 16.97
C ASP A 170 6.00 3.28 17.30
N ALA A 171 6.69 2.65 16.35
CA ALA A 171 8.10 2.29 16.51
C ALA A 171 9.05 3.49 16.55
N GLU A 172 8.75 4.56 15.80
CA GLU A 172 9.50 5.83 15.88
C GLU A 172 9.31 6.53 17.22
N GLU A 173 8.07 6.60 17.72
CA GLU A 173 7.74 7.19 19.03
C GLU A 173 8.42 6.44 20.18
N LYS A 174 8.57 5.12 20.05
CA LYS A 174 9.32 4.27 20.99
C LYS A 174 10.84 4.35 20.82
N GLY A 175 11.34 5.06 19.81
CA GLY A 175 12.78 5.15 19.50
C GLY A 175 13.39 3.85 18.97
N LEU A 176 12.57 2.91 18.50
CA LEU A 176 13.01 1.64 17.90
C LEU A 176 13.39 1.81 16.43
N LEU A 177 12.71 2.73 15.74
CA LEU A 177 13.08 3.21 14.40
C LEU A 177 13.40 4.70 14.47
N HIS A 178 14.35 5.14 13.64
CA HIS A 178 14.73 6.56 13.63
C HIS A 178 14.55 7.26 12.30
N GLY A 179 14.24 6.54 11.22
CA GLY A 179 14.11 7.13 9.90
C GLY A 179 15.40 7.78 9.37
N VAL A 180 15.25 8.60 8.33
CA VAL A 180 16.33 9.37 7.72
C VAL A 180 16.04 10.86 7.84
N LYS A 181 17.05 11.61 8.31
CA LYS A 181 17.02 13.07 8.42
C LYS A 181 18.04 13.67 7.45
N ILE A 182 17.55 14.35 6.42
CA ILE A 182 18.40 14.90 5.34
C ILE A 182 19.23 16.09 5.85
N PHE A 183 18.64 16.99 6.64
CA PHE A 183 19.32 18.14 7.25
C PHE A 183 18.82 18.40 8.68
N PRO A 184 19.59 19.10 9.56
CA PRO A 184 19.28 19.19 10.99
C PRO A 184 17.88 19.70 11.34
N ARG A 185 17.32 20.59 10.51
CA ARG A 185 15.96 21.17 10.65
C ARG A 185 14.87 20.47 9.83
N ALA A 186 15.22 19.42 9.08
CA ALA A 186 14.24 18.65 8.32
C ALA A 186 13.35 17.83 9.26
N PRO A 187 12.10 17.52 8.86
CA PRO A 187 11.38 16.41 9.46
C PRO A 187 12.16 15.11 9.27
N CYS A 188 11.96 14.16 10.17
CA CYS A 188 12.46 12.81 9.95
C CYS A 188 11.51 12.05 9.02
N VAL A 189 12.04 11.27 8.09
CA VAL A 189 11.25 10.46 7.16
C VAL A 189 11.58 8.99 7.37
N SER A 190 10.62 8.22 7.89
CA SER A 190 10.73 6.75 8.01
C SER A 190 10.10 6.00 6.86
N HIS A 191 9.12 6.58 6.18
CA HIS A 191 8.43 5.92 5.08
C HIS A 191 7.82 6.91 4.10
N LEU A 192 7.75 6.49 2.83
CA LEU A 192 7.02 7.16 1.76
C LEU A 192 6.22 6.10 1.01
N LEU A 193 4.89 6.20 1.04
CA LEU A 193 3.99 5.23 0.41
C LEU A 193 3.39 5.80 -0.89
N PHE A 194 3.58 5.09 -2.00
CA PHE A 194 3.07 5.40 -3.34
C PHE A 194 2.17 4.29 -3.87
N ALA A 195 0.97 4.12 -3.30
CA ALA A 195 0.03 3.05 -3.65
C ALA A 195 0.71 1.68 -3.65
N ASP A 196 1.17 1.24 -4.83
CA ASP A 196 1.80 -0.06 -5.06
C ASP A 196 3.31 -0.07 -4.77
N ASP A 197 4.00 1.07 -4.86
CA ASP A 197 5.43 1.19 -4.53
C ASP A 197 5.60 1.92 -3.20
N SER A 198 6.50 1.45 -2.35
CA SER A 198 6.78 2.08 -1.05
C SER A 198 8.27 2.11 -0.78
N MET A 199 8.73 3.15 -0.09
CA MET A 199 10.11 3.28 0.37
C MET A 199 10.13 3.41 1.88
N LEU A 200 10.80 2.47 2.55
CA LEU A 200 11.00 2.43 3.99
C LEU A 200 12.44 2.85 4.29
N LEU A 201 12.62 3.76 5.25
CA LEU A 201 13.87 4.43 5.55
C LEU A 201 14.24 4.16 7.00
N ILE A 202 15.44 3.61 7.22
CA ILE A 202 15.94 3.24 8.54
C ILE A 202 17.42 3.60 8.66
N ARG A 203 17.95 3.61 9.89
CA ARG A 203 19.40 3.55 10.06
C ARG A 203 19.89 2.18 9.64
N ALA A 204 21.11 2.17 9.11
CA ALA A 204 21.80 0.96 8.69
C ALA A 204 22.37 0.25 9.93
N GLU A 205 21.47 -0.21 10.81
CA GLU A 205 21.75 -0.95 12.03
C GLU A 205 20.93 -2.23 12.05
N GLN A 206 21.53 -3.31 12.58
CA GLN A 206 20.87 -4.62 12.61
C GLN A 206 19.60 -4.61 13.48
N GLN A 207 19.58 -3.82 14.55
CA GLN A 207 18.43 -3.68 15.44
C GLN A 207 17.23 -3.02 14.74
N GLU A 208 17.46 -1.93 14.00
CA GLU A 208 16.41 -1.26 13.22
C GLU A 208 15.93 -2.14 12.06
N ALA A 209 16.83 -2.85 11.39
CA ALA A 209 16.45 -3.79 10.33
C ALA A 209 15.57 -4.93 10.85
N SER A 210 15.90 -5.48 12.02
CA SER A 210 15.08 -6.53 12.68
C SER A 210 13.71 -5.98 13.10
N THR A 211 13.69 -4.79 13.70
CA THR A 211 12.43 -4.10 14.08
C THR A 211 11.53 -3.86 12.86
N LEU A 212 12.11 -3.38 11.75
CA LEU A 212 11.37 -3.15 10.51
C LEU A 212 10.79 -4.47 9.98
N HIS A 213 11.56 -5.55 10.03
CA HIS A 213 11.12 -6.87 9.62
C HIS A 213 9.93 -7.36 10.45
N ASP A 214 9.99 -7.24 11.77
CA ASP A 214 8.92 -7.63 12.68
C ASP A 214 7.63 -6.82 12.42
N ILE A 215 7.75 -5.52 12.17
CA ILE A 215 6.63 -4.65 11.83
C ILE A 215 5.98 -5.09 10.51
N VAL A 216 6.79 -5.35 9.47
CA VAL A 216 6.28 -5.81 8.19
C VAL A 216 5.58 -7.16 8.36
N GLN A 217 6.18 -8.13 9.04
CA GLN A 217 5.55 -9.43 9.29
C GLN A 217 4.23 -9.31 10.04
N LEU A 218 4.17 -8.49 11.08
CA LEU A 218 2.93 -8.22 11.82
C LEU A 218 1.86 -7.62 10.91
N TYR A 219 2.24 -6.63 10.09
CA TYR A 219 1.35 -6.00 9.13
C TYR A 219 0.81 -7.00 8.09
N GLU A 220 1.68 -7.84 7.52
CA GLU A 220 1.29 -8.87 6.56
C GLU A 220 0.32 -9.88 7.19
N ALA A 221 0.61 -10.33 8.42
CA ALA A 221 -0.20 -11.29 9.16
C ALA A 221 -1.60 -10.75 9.48
N CYS A 222 -1.72 -9.45 9.80
CA CYS A 222 -3.01 -8.84 10.10
C CYS A 222 -3.79 -8.44 8.85
N SER A 223 -3.14 -7.80 7.88
CA SER A 223 -3.80 -7.19 6.73
C SER A 223 -4.00 -8.13 5.55
N GLY A 224 -3.24 -9.24 5.51
CA GLY A 224 -3.11 -10.13 4.37
C GLY A 224 -2.35 -9.52 3.19
N GLN A 225 -1.97 -8.24 3.25
CA GLN A 225 -1.16 -7.62 2.22
C GLN A 225 0.26 -8.17 2.28
N CYS A 226 0.71 -8.87 1.24
CA CYS A 226 2.11 -9.26 1.14
C CYS A 226 2.96 -8.07 0.67
N VAL A 227 3.99 -7.75 1.43
CA VAL A 227 4.98 -6.73 1.14
C VAL A 227 6.22 -7.42 0.61
N ASN A 228 6.42 -7.36 -0.71
CA ASN A 228 7.63 -7.94 -1.28
C ASN A 228 8.81 -7.01 -1.03
N THR A 229 9.71 -7.42 -0.14
CA THR A 229 10.97 -6.74 0.11
C THR A 229 12.08 -7.44 -0.67
N GLU A 230 12.06 -7.31 -2.00
CA GLU A 230 13.04 -7.95 -2.88
C GLU A 230 14.49 -7.45 -2.67
N ASN A 231 14.69 -6.46 -1.81
CA ASN A 231 16.01 -5.96 -1.40
C ASN A 231 16.10 -5.76 0.12
N LEU A 232 15.91 -6.83 0.88
CA LEU A 232 16.49 -6.95 2.22
C LEU A 232 17.81 -7.74 2.09
N PRO A 233 18.91 -7.17 1.53
CA PRO A 233 20.18 -7.78 1.82
C PRO A 233 20.38 -7.62 3.32
N LEU A 234 20.38 -8.75 4.03
CA LEU A 234 20.81 -8.87 5.43
C LEU A 234 22.30 -8.47 5.64
N CYS A 235 22.89 -7.77 4.66
CA CYS A 235 24.20 -7.19 4.65
C CYS A 235 24.05 -5.68 4.50
N LEU A 236 24.23 -4.99 5.61
CA LEU A 236 24.60 -3.58 5.66
C LEU A 236 25.84 -3.38 4.78
N ALA A 237 25.63 -2.98 3.53
CA ALA A 237 26.71 -2.54 2.63
C ALA A 237 26.30 -1.22 1.96
N PRO A 238 27.24 -0.29 1.78
CA PRO A 238 26.95 1.03 1.26
C PRO A 238 26.42 0.92 -0.17
N ILE A 239 25.17 1.36 -0.33
CA ILE A 239 24.59 2.00 -1.52
C ILE A 239 25.25 1.58 -2.84
N HIS A 240 24.71 0.55 -3.47
CA HIS A 240 24.74 0.35 -4.92
C HIS A 240 23.67 -0.69 -5.28
N ALA A 241 22.40 -0.26 -5.41
CA ALA A 241 21.39 -0.89 -6.27
C ALA A 241 19.98 -0.33 -6.01
N ILE A 242 19.76 0.97 -6.21
CA ILE A 242 18.40 1.47 -6.48
C ILE A 242 18.57 2.51 -7.59
N MET A 243 18.16 2.16 -8.81
CA MET A 243 18.15 2.91 -10.09
C MET A 243 18.91 2.23 -11.24
N LYS A 244 18.62 0.95 -11.49
CA LYS A 244 18.64 0.39 -12.84
C LYS A 244 17.27 -0.22 -13.08
N GLU A 245 16.35 0.57 -13.60
CA GLU A 245 15.24 0.18 -14.50
C GLU A 245 14.23 1.33 -14.58
N HIS A 246 14.62 2.39 -15.28
CA HIS A 246 13.76 3.13 -16.21
C HIS A 246 14.59 3.44 -17.45
#